data_AF-A0A8T3VE26-F1
#
_entry.id   AF-A0A8T3VE26-F1
#
_cell.length_a   1.000
_cell.length_b   1.000
_cell.length_c   1.000
_cell.angle_alpha   90.00
_cell.angle_beta   90.00
_cell.angle_gamma   90.00
#
_symmetry.space_group_name_H-M   'P 1'
#
loop_
_entity.id
_entity.type
_entity.pdbx_description
1 polymer ?
#
loop_
_entity_poly.entity_id
_entity_poly.type
_entity_poly.pdbx_seq_one_letter_code
_entity_poly.pdbx_strand_id
1 'polypeptide(L)'
;MIEKIEITQRFNFKRLNRHYECFTIDLVNNNAYYKISERGSGDKFLSEHSLCDDSWIDILVDLRKSMTSAIHAFDDSQKDKFLQDFNDLKLFEDFESEEFTYFEKIELIYSCKVIIYSTDNFEEYDFKNNFPRNWIGFGEMLEELFGFDVLHLNYQRQLVTPLYFDIRKDGVYLEDKLPLKTIEFGHYRTYPYELPNPRLIINFPENRIDGYIDKELTGSDRELILELLERYHVYMWIFDEYHRKSNARDPDDLEGYDWYLEIVFEGDIIWHIFGYNDYPDTYVGLAREVIEITGMDLLEVDTISDGDLELFDKFGNEKINGN
;
A
#
# COMPACT_ATOMS: atom_id res chain seq x y z
N MET A 1 9.65 -23.69 -22.12
CA MET A 1 10.80 -22.76 -22.17
C MET A 1 10.24 -21.40 -21.86
N ILE A 2 10.86 -20.64 -20.95
CA ILE A 2 10.41 -19.28 -20.64
C ILE A 2 10.84 -18.37 -21.80
N GLU A 3 9.88 -17.65 -22.36
CA GLU A 3 10.06 -16.76 -23.50
C GLU A 3 10.03 -15.29 -23.09
N LYS A 4 9.25 -14.96 -22.06
CA LYS A 4 9.10 -13.58 -21.58
C LYS A 4 8.68 -13.56 -20.11
N ILE A 5 9.12 -12.55 -19.37
CA ILE A 5 8.65 -12.25 -18.01
C ILE A 5 8.15 -10.80 -18.00
N GLU A 6 6.94 -10.56 -17.49
CA GLU A 6 6.40 -9.23 -17.26
C GLU A 6 6.25 -9.00 -15.75
N ILE A 7 6.73 -7.86 -15.26
CA ILE A 7 6.64 -7.44 -13.86
C ILE A 7 5.91 -6.11 -13.85
N THR A 8 4.69 -6.09 -13.34
CA THR A 8 3.87 -4.88 -13.19
C THR A 8 3.85 -4.46 -11.75
N GLN A 9 4.33 -3.26 -11.46
CA GLN A 9 4.40 -2.72 -10.11
C GLN A 9 3.50 -1.51 -10.00
N ARG A 10 2.82 -1.41 -8.86
CA ARG A 10 1.90 -0.33 -8.53
C ARG A 10 2.30 0.25 -7.19
N PHE A 11 2.45 1.57 -7.16
CA PHE A 11 2.62 2.32 -5.92
C PHE A 11 1.47 3.30 -5.77
N ASN A 12 0.77 3.25 -4.64
CA ASN A 12 -0.35 4.15 -4.35
C ASN A 12 0.03 5.05 -3.18
N PHE A 13 0.20 6.34 -3.47
CA PHE A 13 0.41 7.37 -2.46
C PHE A 13 -0.74 8.37 -2.54
N LYS A 14 -1.62 8.36 -1.53
CA LYS A 14 -2.86 9.15 -1.56
C LYS A 14 -3.71 8.79 -2.81
N ARG A 15 -4.88 9.42 -2.97
CA ARG A 15 -5.76 9.11 -4.12
C ARG A 15 -5.19 9.53 -5.46
N LEU A 16 -4.55 10.70 -5.50
CA LEU A 16 -4.18 11.36 -6.76
C LEU A 16 -2.75 11.04 -7.20
N ASN A 17 -1.91 10.43 -6.34
CA ASN A 17 -0.51 10.15 -6.66
C ASN A 17 -0.28 8.65 -6.75
N ARG A 18 -0.57 8.09 -7.93
CA ARG A 18 -0.36 6.68 -8.23
C ARG A 18 0.71 6.53 -9.28
N HIS A 19 1.57 5.54 -9.07
CA HIS A 19 2.60 5.15 -10.01
C HIS A 19 2.34 3.72 -10.50
N TYR A 20 2.39 3.54 -11.81
CA TYR A 20 2.20 2.24 -12.46
C TYR A 20 3.27 2.03 -13.51
N GLU A 21 3.95 0.91 -13.41
CA GLU A 21 4.98 0.53 -14.36
C GLU A 21 4.88 -0.94 -14.70
N CYS A 22 5.32 -1.28 -15.91
CA CYS A 22 5.45 -2.66 -16.37
C CYS A 22 6.84 -2.82 -16.96
N PHE A 23 7.67 -3.66 -16.34
CA PHE A 23 8.96 -4.07 -16.88
C PHE A 23 8.81 -5.40 -17.62
N THR A 24 9.29 -5.47 -18.84
CA THR A 24 9.23 -6.67 -19.68
C THR A 24 10.63 -7.16 -20.00
N ILE A 25 10.89 -8.45 -19.75
CA ILE A 25 12.10 -9.16 -20.16
C ILE A 25 11.72 -10.11 -21.28
N ASP A 26 12.10 -9.79 -22.51
CA ASP A 26 11.90 -10.61 -23.72
C ASP A 26 13.14 -11.46 -23.96
N LEU A 27 13.06 -12.73 -23.56
CA LEU A 27 14.15 -13.69 -23.66
C LEU A 27 14.28 -14.25 -25.09
N VAL A 28 13.29 -14.07 -25.96
CA VAL A 28 13.39 -14.50 -27.37
C VAL A 28 14.25 -13.53 -28.15
N ASN A 29 14.10 -12.23 -27.88
CA ASN A 29 14.82 -11.16 -28.58
C ASN A 29 16.00 -10.58 -27.77
N ASN A 30 16.31 -11.18 -26.63
CA ASN A 30 17.35 -10.77 -25.67
C ASN A 30 17.31 -9.27 -25.33
N ASN A 31 16.12 -8.77 -24.99
CA ASN A 31 15.94 -7.39 -24.59
C ASN A 31 15.00 -7.23 -23.40
N ALA A 32 15.12 -6.12 -22.69
CA ALA A 32 14.21 -5.72 -21.65
C ALA A 32 13.88 -4.23 -21.74
N TYR A 33 12.68 -3.84 -21.32
CA TYR A 33 12.23 -2.45 -21.39
C TYR A 33 11.05 -2.19 -20.45
N TYR A 34 10.85 -0.92 -20.09
CA TYR A 34 9.65 -0.48 -19.40
C TYR A 34 8.55 -0.09 -20.40
N LYS A 35 7.35 -0.63 -20.20
CA LYS A 35 6.10 -0.13 -20.79
C LYS A 35 5.37 0.68 -19.73
N ILE A 36 5.32 2.00 -19.93
CA ILE A 36 4.77 2.94 -18.96
C ILE A 36 3.31 3.22 -19.30
N SER A 37 2.43 3.13 -18.30
CA SER A 37 1.04 3.57 -18.40
C SER A 37 0.72 4.50 -17.23
N GLU A 38 1.04 5.79 -17.36
CA GLU A 38 0.60 6.78 -16.38
C GLU A 38 -0.89 7.10 -16.58
N ARG A 39 -1.70 6.81 -15.56
CA ARG A 39 -3.00 7.46 -15.36
C ARG A 39 -2.83 8.51 -14.26
N GLY A 40 -2.43 9.74 -14.61
CA GLY A 40 -2.28 10.83 -13.63
C GLY A 40 -1.83 12.17 -14.23
N SER A 41 -2.16 13.28 -13.57
CA SER A 41 -2.15 14.67 -14.07
C SER A 41 -0.77 15.31 -14.29
N GLY A 42 0.02 14.83 -15.25
CA GLY A 42 1.32 15.44 -15.60
C GLY A 42 2.32 15.48 -14.43
N ASP A 43 3.39 16.26 -14.58
CA ASP A 43 4.46 16.42 -13.56
C ASP A 43 4.02 17.22 -12.31
N LYS A 44 2.72 17.44 -12.12
CA LYS A 44 2.20 18.19 -10.97
C LYS A 44 1.68 17.24 -9.91
N PHE A 45 2.54 16.93 -8.95
CA PHE A 45 2.12 16.41 -7.66
C PHE A 45 1.31 17.48 -6.95
N LEU A 46 0.16 17.08 -6.42
CA LEU A 46 -0.66 17.96 -5.61
C LEU A 46 -0.18 17.82 -4.18
N SER A 47 0.54 18.84 -3.69
CA SER A 47 0.65 19.04 -2.24
C SER A 47 -0.79 19.29 -1.75
N GLU A 48 -1.34 18.33 -1.02
CA GLU A 48 -2.72 18.39 -0.54
C GLU A 48 -2.85 19.46 0.56
N HIS A 49 -1.82 19.59 1.41
CA HIS A 49 -1.75 20.61 2.46
C HIS A 49 -0.30 20.86 2.92
N SER A 50 0.01 22.09 3.35
CA SER A 50 1.35 22.44 3.91
C SER A 50 1.70 21.76 5.24
N LEU A 51 0.76 20.98 5.80
CA LEU A 51 0.92 20.27 7.07
C LEU A 51 1.09 18.75 6.87
N CYS A 52 0.90 18.26 5.64
CA CYS A 52 1.04 16.84 5.32
C CYS A 52 2.51 16.45 5.30
N ASP A 53 2.78 15.19 5.62
CA ASP A 53 4.11 14.61 5.43
C ASP A 53 4.25 14.18 3.96
N ASP A 54 5.06 14.93 3.21
CA ASP A 54 5.28 14.73 1.79
C ASP A 54 6.49 13.80 1.49
N SER A 55 6.92 12.95 2.44
CA SER A 55 8.06 12.03 2.28
C SER A 55 7.96 11.11 1.05
N TRP A 56 6.75 10.83 0.57
CA TRP A 56 6.50 10.04 -0.63
C TRP A 56 6.79 10.80 -1.95
N ILE A 57 6.84 12.14 -1.94
CA ILE A 57 7.07 12.94 -3.16
C ILE A 57 8.43 12.58 -3.77
N ASP A 58 9.47 12.49 -2.95
CA ASP A 58 10.82 12.17 -3.42
C ASP A 58 10.87 10.76 -4.02
N ILE A 59 10.20 9.79 -3.39
CA ILE A 59 10.05 8.42 -3.91
C ILE A 59 9.40 8.46 -5.31
N LEU A 60 8.26 9.13 -5.45
CA LEU A 60 7.55 9.21 -6.73
C LEU A 60 8.33 9.95 -7.81
N VAL A 61 8.99 11.05 -7.45
CA VAL A 61 9.84 11.83 -8.36
C VAL A 61 10.96 10.95 -8.90
N ASP A 62 11.61 10.18 -8.03
CA ASP A 62 12.74 9.36 -8.46
C ASP A 62 12.30 8.09 -9.20
N LEU A 63 11.18 7.44 -8.82
CA LEU A 63 10.54 6.37 -9.60
C LEU A 63 10.32 6.82 -11.06
N ARG A 64 9.82 8.06 -11.26
CA ARG A 64 9.68 8.63 -12.61
C ARG A 64 10.99 8.88 -13.32
N LYS A 65 12.03 9.35 -12.62
CA LYS A 65 13.36 9.57 -13.23
C LYS A 65 14.05 8.27 -13.64
N SER A 66 13.89 7.19 -12.86
CA SER A 66 14.50 5.90 -13.15
C SER A 66 13.86 5.18 -14.33
N MET A 67 12.60 5.51 -14.65
CA MET A 67 11.91 4.94 -15.80
C MET A 67 12.40 5.54 -17.11
N THR A 68 13.11 4.73 -17.90
CA THR A 68 13.43 5.06 -19.29
C THR A 68 12.69 4.11 -20.22
N SER A 69 12.18 4.61 -21.36
CA SER A 69 11.73 3.75 -22.46
C SER A 69 12.90 3.13 -23.23
N ALA A 70 14.11 3.14 -22.64
CA ALA A 70 15.27 2.54 -23.25
C ALA A 70 15.13 1.02 -23.30
N ILE A 71 15.60 0.47 -24.40
CA ILE A 71 15.68 -0.98 -24.59
C ILE A 71 17.06 -1.41 -24.08
N HIS A 72 17.06 -2.27 -23.07
CA HIS A 72 18.24 -2.90 -22.51
C HIS A 72 18.48 -4.22 -23.23
N ALA A 73 19.53 -4.30 -24.05
CA ALA A 73 19.93 -5.54 -24.71
C ALA A 73 20.88 -6.35 -23.82
N PHE A 74 20.77 -7.67 -23.87
CA PHE A 74 21.69 -8.61 -23.21
C PHE A 74 22.12 -9.70 -24.20
N ASP A 75 23.21 -10.39 -23.91
CA ASP A 75 23.71 -11.49 -24.76
C ASP A 75 23.19 -12.86 -24.31
N ASP A 76 23.44 -13.89 -25.12
CA ASP A 76 23.00 -15.26 -24.83
C ASP A 76 23.63 -15.82 -23.54
N SER A 77 24.85 -15.42 -23.19
CA SER A 77 25.51 -15.86 -21.95
C SER A 77 24.83 -15.27 -20.72
N GLN A 78 24.45 -13.99 -20.79
CA GLN A 78 23.69 -13.31 -19.73
C GLN A 78 22.31 -13.93 -19.59
N LYS A 79 21.63 -14.19 -20.71
CA LYS A 79 20.33 -14.88 -20.74
C LYS A 79 20.38 -16.27 -20.11
N ASP A 80 21.35 -17.09 -20.51
CA ASP A 80 21.47 -18.46 -20.02
C ASP A 80 21.76 -18.48 -18.51
N LYS A 81 22.63 -17.57 -18.04
CA LYS A 81 22.88 -17.39 -16.60
C LYS A 81 21.60 -16.97 -15.87
N PHE A 82 20.92 -15.92 -16.34
CA PHE A 82 19.67 -15.45 -15.73
C PHE A 82 18.61 -16.55 -15.65
N LEU A 83 18.42 -17.31 -16.72
CA LEU A 83 17.46 -18.42 -16.74
C LEU A 83 17.84 -19.53 -15.76
N GLN A 84 19.12 -19.86 -15.63
CA GLN A 84 19.57 -20.84 -14.64
C GLN A 84 19.30 -20.34 -13.22
N ASP A 85 19.73 -19.12 -12.91
CA ASP A 85 19.58 -18.52 -11.58
C ASP A 85 18.09 -18.35 -11.22
N PHE A 86 17.24 -17.92 -12.17
CA PHE A 86 15.79 -17.79 -11.97
C PHE A 86 15.12 -19.12 -11.64
N ASN A 87 15.47 -20.20 -12.35
CA ASN A 87 14.93 -21.53 -12.06
C ASN A 87 15.42 -22.06 -10.70
N ASP A 88 16.68 -21.82 -10.35
CA ASP A 88 17.26 -22.24 -9.07
C ASP A 88 16.70 -21.46 -7.88
N LEU A 89 16.30 -20.20 -8.11
CA LEU A 89 15.67 -19.36 -7.09
C LEU A 89 14.31 -19.91 -6.66
N LYS A 90 13.63 -20.65 -7.54
CA LYS A 90 12.30 -21.22 -7.31
C LYS A 90 11.34 -20.21 -6.70
N LEU A 91 11.28 -19.02 -7.32
CA LEU A 91 10.67 -17.83 -6.74
C LEU A 91 9.25 -18.07 -6.20
N PHE A 92 8.45 -18.84 -6.94
CA PHE A 92 7.04 -19.11 -6.64
C PHE A 92 6.78 -20.55 -6.16
N GLU A 93 7.81 -21.31 -5.74
CA GLU A 93 7.60 -22.62 -5.09
C GLU A 93 6.86 -22.42 -3.77
N ASP A 94 5.73 -23.12 -3.60
CA ASP A 94 4.81 -23.01 -2.46
C ASP A 94 4.22 -21.60 -2.25
N PHE A 95 4.29 -20.72 -3.26
CA PHE A 95 3.67 -19.40 -3.21
C PHE A 95 2.20 -19.46 -3.63
N GLU A 96 1.32 -18.93 -2.77
CA GLU A 96 -0.09 -18.75 -3.08
C GLU A 96 -0.30 -17.32 -3.57
N SER A 97 -0.64 -17.18 -4.86
CA SER A 97 -0.98 -15.91 -5.47
C SER A 97 -2.20 -15.30 -4.76
N GLU A 98 -2.11 -14.02 -4.46
CA GLU A 98 -3.25 -13.24 -4.01
C GLU A 98 -4.22 -13.03 -5.18
N GLU A 99 -5.53 -12.96 -4.91
CA GLU A 99 -6.53 -12.58 -5.91
C GLU A 99 -6.87 -11.11 -5.69
N PHE A 100 -6.48 -10.22 -6.62
CA PHE A 100 -6.96 -8.84 -6.62
C PHE A 100 -7.64 -8.46 -7.94
N THR A 101 -8.80 -7.80 -7.82
CA THR A 101 -9.53 -7.29 -8.98
C THR A 101 -8.93 -5.95 -9.42
N TYR A 102 -9.20 -5.54 -10.66
CA TYR A 102 -8.75 -4.23 -11.17
C TYR A 102 -9.30 -3.04 -10.33
N PHE A 103 -10.42 -3.25 -9.63
CA PHE A 103 -11.01 -2.32 -8.68
C PHE A 103 -11.02 -2.97 -7.29
N GLU A 104 -9.85 -3.01 -6.64
CA GLU A 104 -9.84 -3.33 -5.22
C GLU A 104 -10.62 -2.26 -4.46
N LYS A 105 -11.52 -2.68 -3.57
CA LYS A 105 -12.22 -1.77 -2.67
C LYS A 105 -11.27 -1.09 -1.69
N ILE A 106 -10.15 -1.77 -1.38
CA ILE A 106 -9.09 -1.27 -0.52
C ILE A 106 -7.78 -1.44 -1.27
N GLU A 107 -7.08 -0.34 -1.51
CA GLU A 107 -5.78 -0.31 -2.15
C GLU A 107 -4.67 -0.10 -1.10
N LEU A 108 -3.57 -0.83 -1.28
CA LEU A 108 -2.38 -0.72 -0.45
C LEU A 108 -1.29 0.10 -1.14
N ILE A 109 -0.30 0.52 -0.34
CA ILE A 109 0.81 1.34 -0.81
C ILE A 109 1.59 0.70 -1.97
N TYR A 110 1.70 -0.63 -2.01
CA TYR A 110 2.43 -1.37 -3.03
C TYR A 110 1.69 -2.64 -3.42
N SER A 111 1.66 -2.93 -4.73
CA SER A 111 1.30 -4.24 -5.24
C SER A 111 2.08 -4.59 -6.50
N CYS A 112 2.20 -5.88 -6.78
CA CYS A 112 2.99 -6.42 -7.87
C CYS A 112 2.29 -7.61 -8.53
N LYS A 113 2.40 -7.65 -9.86
CA LYS A 113 2.00 -8.77 -10.70
C LYS A 113 3.18 -9.25 -11.52
N VAL A 114 3.48 -10.55 -11.47
CA VAL A 114 4.48 -11.18 -12.32
C VAL A 114 3.79 -12.16 -13.26
N ILE A 115 4.04 -12.04 -14.56
CA ILE A 115 3.54 -12.97 -15.58
C ILE A 115 4.73 -13.64 -16.26
N ILE A 116 4.76 -14.97 -16.22
CA ILE A 116 5.79 -15.77 -16.88
C ILE A 116 5.18 -16.42 -18.11
N TYR A 117 5.66 -16.04 -19.29
CA TYR A 117 5.22 -16.60 -20.56
C TYR A 117 6.15 -17.73 -20.99
N SER A 118 5.54 -18.86 -21.33
CA SER A 118 6.17 -19.99 -21.98
C SER A 118 5.48 -20.27 -23.32
N THR A 119 6.13 -21.05 -24.18
CA THR A 119 5.69 -21.35 -25.56
C THR A 119 4.19 -21.65 -25.72
N ASP A 120 3.58 -22.37 -24.77
CA ASP A 120 2.18 -22.81 -24.86
C ASP A 120 1.30 -22.35 -23.67
N ASN A 121 1.85 -21.60 -22.71
CA ASN A 121 1.13 -21.22 -21.49
C ASN A 121 1.69 -19.94 -20.85
N PHE A 122 0.94 -19.34 -19.94
CA PHE A 122 1.46 -18.34 -19.01
C PHE A 122 1.02 -18.66 -17.58
N GLU A 123 1.81 -18.19 -16.62
CA GLU A 123 1.50 -18.25 -15.19
C GLU A 123 1.49 -16.82 -14.65
N GLU A 124 0.50 -16.50 -13.81
CA GLU A 124 0.34 -15.17 -13.20
C GLU A 124 0.46 -15.30 -11.69
N TYR A 125 1.23 -14.39 -11.10
CA TYR A 125 1.45 -14.31 -9.66
C TYR A 125 1.25 -12.87 -9.20
N ASP A 126 0.28 -12.68 -8.35
CA ASP A 126 -0.21 -11.41 -7.84
C ASP A 126 0.07 -11.35 -6.34
N PHE A 127 0.62 -10.24 -5.85
CA PHE A 127 0.81 -9.99 -4.43
C PHE A 127 0.82 -8.50 -4.07
N LYS A 128 0.44 -8.19 -2.83
CA LYS A 128 0.50 -6.85 -2.22
C LYS A 128 1.13 -6.89 -0.83
N ASN A 129 0.92 -7.98 -0.08
CA ASN A 129 1.53 -8.18 1.24
C ASN A 129 2.18 -9.56 1.42
N ASN A 130 1.77 -10.55 0.63
CA ASN A 130 2.35 -11.88 0.66
C ASN A 130 3.48 -11.94 -0.36
N PHE A 131 4.69 -11.54 0.03
CA PHE A 131 5.83 -11.56 -0.89
C PHE A 131 6.33 -12.99 -1.11
N PRO A 132 6.71 -13.36 -2.34
CA PRO A 132 7.44 -14.59 -2.58
C PRO A 132 8.72 -14.64 -1.72
N ARG A 133 9.02 -15.80 -1.13
CA ARG A 133 10.11 -15.93 -0.12
C ARG A 133 11.46 -15.40 -0.61
N ASN A 134 11.75 -15.56 -1.90
CA ASN A 134 13.02 -15.18 -2.51
C ASN A 134 12.92 -13.87 -3.32
N TRP A 135 11.94 -13.02 -3.03
CA TRP A 135 11.71 -11.76 -3.75
C TRP A 135 12.92 -10.82 -3.76
N ILE A 136 13.62 -10.67 -2.64
CA ILE A 136 14.86 -9.86 -2.57
C ILE A 136 15.93 -10.43 -3.51
N GLY A 137 16.14 -11.74 -3.48
CA GLY A 137 17.12 -12.41 -4.36
C GLY A 137 16.75 -12.29 -5.84
N PHE A 138 15.46 -12.23 -6.17
CA PHE A 138 15.01 -11.93 -7.53
C PHE A 138 15.37 -10.51 -7.94
N GLY A 139 15.19 -9.52 -7.06
CA GLY A 139 15.58 -8.14 -7.33
C GLY A 139 17.09 -7.97 -7.51
N GLU A 140 17.90 -8.59 -6.66
CA GLU A 140 19.37 -8.59 -6.78
C GLU A 140 19.83 -9.21 -8.11
N MET A 141 19.19 -10.29 -8.56
CA MET A 141 19.46 -10.92 -9.85
C MET A 141 19.13 -10.00 -11.03
N LEU A 142 18.01 -9.27 -10.97
CA LEU A 142 17.63 -8.30 -11.98
C LEU A 142 18.60 -7.11 -12.01
N GLU A 143 19.02 -6.63 -10.84
CA GLU A 143 20.01 -5.56 -10.73
C GLU A 143 21.38 -5.99 -11.29
N GLU A 144 21.81 -7.23 -11.06
CA GLU A 144 23.04 -7.75 -11.67
C GLU A 144 22.94 -7.78 -13.21
N LEU A 145 21.78 -8.19 -13.75
CA LEU A 145 21.58 -8.30 -15.20
C LEU A 145 21.51 -6.93 -15.89
N PHE A 146 20.78 -5.97 -15.30
CA PHE A 146 20.45 -4.71 -15.96
C PHE A 146 21.21 -3.50 -15.43
N GLY A 147 21.85 -3.61 -14.26
CA GLY A 147 22.63 -2.55 -13.62
C GLY A 147 21.79 -1.49 -12.90
N PHE A 148 20.52 -1.78 -12.59
CA PHE A 148 19.64 -0.91 -11.82
C PHE A 148 18.54 -1.70 -11.08
N ASP A 149 17.97 -1.09 -10.04
CA ASP A 149 16.94 -1.68 -9.18
C ASP A 149 15.59 -1.75 -9.90
N VAL A 150 15.33 -2.88 -10.58
CA VAL A 150 14.07 -3.10 -11.32
C VAL A 150 12.86 -3.18 -10.39
N LEU A 151 13.04 -3.78 -9.22
CA LEU A 151 11.94 -4.03 -8.26
C LEU A 151 11.75 -2.90 -7.26
N HIS A 152 12.56 -1.84 -7.35
CA HIS A 152 12.56 -0.73 -6.40
C HIS A 152 12.73 -1.19 -4.94
N LEU A 153 13.56 -2.21 -4.71
CA LEU A 153 13.82 -2.78 -3.39
C LEU A 153 14.27 -1.72 -2.38
N ASN A 154 15.00 -0.70 -2.83
CA ASN A 154 15.41 0.42 -1.97
C ASN A 154 14.22 1.24 -1.48
N TYR A 155 13.26 1.57 -2.37
CA TYR A 155 12.05 2.29 -1.96
C TYR A 155 11.12 1.42 -1.12
N GLN A 156 11.05 0.12 -1.41
CA GLN A 156 10.26 -0.81 -0.59
C GLN A 156 10.74 -0.86 0.87
N ARG A 157 11.99 -0.48 1.19
CA ARG A 157 12.45 -0.32 2.59
C ARG A 157 11.85 0.89 3.31
N GLN A 158 11.27 1.83 2.57
CA GLN A 158 10.55 2.99 3.12
C GLN A 158 9.03 2.75 3.15
N LEU A 159 8.54 1.61 2.64
CA LEU A 159 7.12 1.27 2.64
C LEU A 159 6.90 0.15 3.64
N VAL A 160 5.95 0.32 4.56
CA VAL A 160 5.62 -0.72 5.53
C VAL A 160 4.91 -1.87 4.83
N THR A 161 5.68 -2.89 4.49
CA THR A 161 5.20 -4.18 3.98
C THR A 161 5.86 -5.32 4.73
N PRO A 162 5.29 -6.54 4.69
CA PRO A 162 5.90 -7.73 5.31
C PRO A 162 7.26 -8.13 4.72
N LEU A 163 7.72 -7.49 3.63
CA LEU A 163 9.02 -7.78 3.02
C LEU A 163 10.20 -7.41 3.93
N TYR A 164 10.11 -6.25 4.58
CA TYR A 164 11.18 -5.70 5.43
C TYR A 164 10.76 -5.46 6.87
N PHE A 165 9.46 -5.47 7.16
CA PHE A 165 8.93 -5.10 8.46
C PHE A 165 8.11 -6.24 9.06
N ASP A 166 8.25 -6.40 10.37
CA ASP A 166 7.36 -7.24 11.17
C ASP A 166 6.19 -6.38 11.65
N ILE A 167 5.00 -6.68 11.14
CA ILE A 167 3.78 -5.90 11.35
C ILE A 167 2.90 -6.67 12.32
N ARG A 168 2.64 -6.04 13.47
CA ARG A 168 1.94 -6.64 14.60
C ARG A 168 0.76 -5.76 15.00
N LYS A 169 -0.14 -6.34 15.80
CA LYS A 169 -1.29 -5.63 16.37
C LYS A 169 -0.88 -4.37 17.13
N ASP A 170 0.28 -4.39 17.76
CA ASP A 170 0.76 -3.31 18.62
C ASP A 170 1.76 -2.36 17.92
N GLY A 171 2.10 -2.56 16.64
CA GLY A 171 3.02 -1.68 15.94
C GLY A 171 3.73 -2.31 14.76
N VAL A 172 4.63 -1.52 14.18
CA VAL A 172 5.52 -1.91 13.07
C VAL A 172 6.94 -1.97 13.60
N TYR A 173 7.67 -3.03 13.23
CA TYR A 173 9.00 -3.32 13.75
C TYR A 173 9.99 -3.57 12.61
N LEU A 174 11.20 -3.05 12.76
CA LEU A 174 12.36 -3.47 11.97
C LEU A 174 13.28 -4.34 12.85
N GLU A 175 13.83 -3.74 13.90
CA GLU A 175 14.47 -4.43 15.03
C GLU A 175 13.68 -4.11 16.31
N ASP A 176 13.46 -2.81 16.55
CA ASP A 176 12.58 -2.26 17.57
C ASP A 176 11.29 -1.70 16.96
N LYS A 177 10.30 -1.41 17.80
CA LYS A 177 9.04 -0.74 17.41
C LYS A 177 9.37 0.64 16.83
N LEU A 178 8.90 0.90 15.62
CA LEU A 178 9.07 2.18 14.96
C LEU A 178 8.28 3.28 15.69
N PRO A 179 8.91 4.40 16.08
CA PRO A 179 8.20 5.53 16.65
C PRO A 179 7.33 6.23 15.60
N LEU A 180 6.14 6.67 15.99
CA LEU A 180 5.26 7.46 15.13
C LEU A 180 5.79 8.89 14.98
N LYS A 181 5.81 9.37 13.74
CA LYS A 181 6.11 10.75 13.36
C LYS A 181 4.83 11.52 13.07
N THR A 182 3.99 10.98 12.18
CA THR A 182 2.75 11.62 11.74
C THR A 182 1.65 10.59 11.49
N ILE A 183 0.39 10.94 11.76
CA ILE A 183 -0.80 10.23 11.28
C ILE A 183 -1.63 11.22 10.49
N GLU A 184 -2.11 10.80 9.33
CA GLU A 184 -2.99 11.60 8.49
C GLU A 184 -4.17 10.75 8.02
N PHE A 185 -5.37 11.26 8.27
CA PHE A 185 -6.61 10.67 7.81
C PHE A 185 -7.34 11.64 6.90
N GLY A 186 -7.66 11.18 5.69
CA GLY A 186 -8.42 11.93 4.70
C GLY A 186 -9.71 11.20 4.35
N HIS A 187 -10.79 11.97 4.13
CA HIS A 187 -12.10 11.45 3.74
C HIS A 187 -12.86 12.46 2.89
N TYR A 188 -13.42 12.01 1.77
CA TYR A 188 -14.04 12.89 0.78
C TYR A 188 -15.01 12.14 -0.13
N ARG A 189 -15.95 12.88 -0.70
CA ARG A 189 -16.97 12.31 -1.59
C ARG A 189 -16.35 11.84 -2.90
N THR A 190 -16.76 10.67 -3.36
CA THR A 190 -16.38 10.17 -4.68
C THR A 190 -17.04 11.02 -5.79
N TYR A 191 -18.25 11.56 -5.55
CA TYR A 191 -18.96 12.44 -6.48
C TYR A 191 -19.71 13.62 -5.80
N PRO A 192 -19.62 14.86 -6.32
CA PRO A 192 -18.66 15.28 -7.35
C PRO A 192 -17.24 15.08 -6.84
N TYR A 193 -16.30 14.71 -7.73
CA TYR A 193 -14.91 14.42 -7.35
C TYR A 193 -14.30 15.59 -6.57
N GLU A 194 -14.28 15.47 -5.24
CA GLU A 194 -13.61 16.43 -4.37
C GLU A 194 -12.14 16.04 -4.26
N LEU A 195 -11.28 17.06 -4.19
CA LEU A 195 -9.89 16.83 -3.82
C LEU A 195 -9.86 16.23 -2.41
N PRO A 196 -8.97 15.26 -2.14
CA PRO A 196 -8.75 14.80 -0.79
C PRO A 196 -8.44 15.99 0.11
N ASN A 197 -9.22 16.14 1.19
CA ASN A 197 -8.92 17.09 2.25
C ASN A 197 -8.60 16.27 3.49
N PRO A 198 -7.38 16.41 4.07
CA PRO A 198 -7.07 15.76 5.33
C PRO A 198 -8.03 16.30 6.39
N ARG A 199 -8.72 15.37 7.07
CA ARG A 199 -9.69 15.69 8.13
C ARG A 199 -9.01 15.71 9.49
N LEU A 200 -7.95 14.94 9.64
CA LEU A 200 -7.17 14.84 10.87
C LEU A 200 -5.70 14.63 10.53
N ILE A 201 -4.84 15.50 11.05
CA ILE A 201 -3.39 15.34 11.03
C ILE A 201 -2.90 15.37 12.49
N ILE A 202 -2.15 14.35 12.90
CA ILE A 202 -1.50 14.28 14.20
C ILE A 202 0.00 14.31 13.95
N ASN A 203 0.66 15.39 14.39
CA ASN A 203 2.11 15.55 14.29
C ASN A 203 2.73 15.40 15.69
N PHE A 204 3.41 14.28 15.92
CA PHE A 204 4.00 13.98 17.22
C PHE A 204 5.22 14.85 17.54
N PRO A 205 6.17 15.10 16.61
CA PRO A 205 7.30 16.00 16.85
C PRO A 205 6.89 17.43 17.20
N GLU A 206 5.89 17.97 16.52
CA GLU A 206 5.38 19.33 16.75
C GLU A 206 4.37 19.41 17.90
N ASN A 207 3.98 18.26 18.48
CA ASN A 207 2.94 18.14 19.49
C ASN A 207 1.65 18.87 19.10
N ARG A 208 1.11 18.54 17.93
CA ARG A 208 -0.04 19.24 17.36
C ARG A 208 -1.02 18.27 16.70
N ILE A 209 -2.30 18.60 16.80
CA ILE A 209 -3.39 17.99 16.04
C ILE A 209 -4.02 19.11 15.21
N ASP A 210 -4.25 18.84 13.93
CA ASP A 210 -4.82 19.77 12.95
C ASP A 210 -5.96 19.16 12.13
N GLY A 211 -6.78 20.03 11.53
CA GLY A 211 -7.80 19.66 10.56
C GLY A 211 -9.19 20.03 11.05
N TYR A 212 -10.02 19.04 11.38
CA TYR A 212 -11.32 19.25 12.03
C TYR A 212 -11.20 19.80 13.44
N ILE A 213 -10.07 19.53 14.09
CA ILE A 213 -9.72 20.09 15.38
C ILE A 213 -8.28 20.61 15.31
N ASP A 214 -8.08 21.85 15.78
CA ASP A 214 -6.76 22.43 15.93
C ASP A 214 -6.46 22.52 17.44
N LYS A 215 -5.51 21.72 17.93
CA LYS A 215 -5.09 21.74 19.34
C LYS A 215 -3.65 21.28 19.54
N GLU A 216 -3.07 21.67 20.67
CA GLU A 216 -1.82 21.06 21.15
C GLU A 216 -2.06 19.60 21.54
N LEU A 217 -1.14 18.73 21.13
CA LEU A 217 -1.12 17.31 21.50
C LEU A 217 -0.48 17.17 22.88
N THR A 218 -1.27 16.77 23.87
CA THR A 218 -0.76 16.52 25.23
C THR A 218 -0.20 15.10 25.37
N GLY A 219 0.54 14.84 26.46
CA GLY A 219 1.02 13.49 26.76
C GLY A 219 -0.11 12.46 26.90
N SER A 220 -1.23 12.84 27.51
CA SER A 220 -2.41 11.98 27.60
C SER A 220 -3.08 11.73 26.25
N ASP A 221 -3.11 12.73 25.37
CA ASP A 221 -3.62 12.53 24.00
C ASP A 221 -2.74 11.53 23.25
N ARG A 222 -1.41 11.64 23.39
CA ARG A 222 -0.44 10.72 22.79
C ARG A 222 -0.65 9.28 23.25
N GLU A 223 -0.74 9.07 24.55
CA GLU A 223 -0.98 7.73 25.13
C GLU A 223 -2.29 7.13 24.62
N LEU A 224 -3.35 7.93 24.59
CA LEU A 224 -4.65 7.50 24.10
C LEU A 224 -4.63 7.15 22.62
N ILE A 225 -4.03 7.98 21.76
CA ILE A 225 -3.93 7.70 20.32
C ILE A 225 -3.19 6.38 20.09
N LEU A 226 -2.07 6.15 20.78
CA LEU A 226 -1.34 4.89 20.69
C LEU A 226 -2.19 3.71 21.15
N GLU A 227 -2.87 3.84 22.29
CA GLU A 227 -3.77 2.80 22.81
C GLU A 227 -4.88 2.44 21.81
N LEU A 228 -5.47 3.43 21.15
CA LEU A 228 -6.52 3.22 20.16
C LEU A 228 -6.00 2.48 18.92
N LEU A 229 -4.83 2.87 18.39
CA LEU A 229 -4.22 2.18 17.25
C LEU A 229 -3.97 0.69 17.56
N GLU A 230 -3.49 0.40 18.77
CA GLU A 230 -3.19 -0.96 19.21
C GLU A 230 -4.48 -1.76 19.50
N ARG A 231 -5.43 -1.18 20.23
CA ARG A 231 -6.70 -1.83 20.60
C ARG A 231 -7.52 -2.24 19.37
N TYR A 232 -7.53 -1.39 18.34
CA TYR A 232 -8.28 -1.64 17.10
C TYR A 232 -7.43 -2.29 16.00
N HIS A 233 -6.20 -2.72 16.32
CA HIS A 233 -5.29 -3.41 15.41
C HIS A 233 -5.04 -2.66 14.09
N VAL A 234 -4.91 -1.33 14.14
CA VAL A 234 -4.86 -0.47 12.94
C VAL A 234 -3.73 -0.86 12.00
N TYR A 235 -2.56 -1.20 12.53
CA TYR A 235 -1.40 -1.64 11.72
C TYR A 235 -1.68 -2.92 10.92
N MET A 236 -2.62 -3.76 11.38
CA MET A 236 -3.00 -5.01 10.73
C MET A 236 -4.02 -4.82 9.61
N TRP A 237 -4.55 -3.60 9.42
CA TRP A 237 -5.53 -3.30 8.38
C TRP A 237 -5.03 -3.53 6.96
N ILE A 238 -3.73 -3.73 6.74
CA ILE A 238 -3.24 -4.09 5.41
C ILE A 238 -3.59 -5.53 5.02
N PHE A 239 -3.82 -6.43 6.00
CA PHE A 239 -4.01 -7.85 5.74
C PHE A 239 -5.48 -8.18 5.44
N ASP A 240 -5.70 -9.05 4.44
CA ASP A 240 -7.03 -9.46 3.97
C ASP A 240 -7.93 -10.02 5.08
N GLU A 241 -7.34 -10.58 6.14
CA GLU A 241 -8.11 -11.12 7.25
C GLU A 241 -8.90 -10.04 8.02
N TYR A 242 -8.59 -8.76 7.84
CA TYR A 242 -9.32 -7.60 8.39
C TYR A 242 -10.33 -7.02 7.41
N HIS A 243 -10.55 -7.65 6.25
CA HIS A 243 -11.44 -7.17 5.19
C HIS A 243 -12.61 -8.14 4.94
N ARG A 244 -13.07 -8.86 5.99
CA ARG A 244 -14.12 -9.87 5.82
C ARG A 244 -15.44 -9.28 5.37
N LYS A 245 -15.81 -8.11 5.91
CA LYS A 245 -17.00 -7.37 5.46
C LYS A 245 -16.88 -7.01 3.98
N SER A 246 -15.72 -6.46 3.59
CA SER A 246 -15.42 -6.00 2.23
C SER A 246 -15.65 -7.10 1.19
N ASN A 247 -15.24 -8.32 1.53
CA ASN A 247 -15.39 -9.53 0.70
C ASN A 247 -16.83 -10.10 0.69
N ALA A 248 -17.70 -9.69 1.61
CA ALA A 248 -19.08 -10.19 1.71
C ALA A 248 -20.09 -9.43 0.82
N ARG A 249 -19.66 -8.34 0.15
CA ARG A 249 -20.54 -7.45 -0.65
C ARG A 249 -20.10 -7.38 -2.11
N ASP A 250 -21.05 -7.19 -3.02
CA ASP A 250 -20.82 -7.04 -4.45
C ASP A 250 -19.86 -5.84 -4.75
N PRO A 251 -18.85 -5.99 -5.62
CA PRO A 251 -17.90 -4.92 -5.99
C PRO A 251 -18.48 -3.69 -6.72
N ASP A 252 -19.70 -3.74 -7.25
CA ASP A 252 -20.22 -2.70 -8.15
C ASP A 252 -20.83 -1.45 -7.47
N ASP A 253 -20.67 -1.27 -6.15
CA ASP A 253 -21.25 -0.12 -5.42
C ASP A 253 -20.31 1.10 -5.42
N LEU A 254 -20.23 1.80 -6.56
CA LEU A 254 -19.38 2.98 -6.80
C LEU A 254 -19.96 4.30 -6.22
N GLU A 255 -21.10 4.26 -5.54
CA GLU A 255 -21.67 5.43 -4.85
C GLU A 255 -21.18 5.48 -3.40
N GLY A 256 -20.35 6.47 -3.03
CA GLY A 256 -19.89 6.58 -1.65
C GLY A 256 -18.80 7.63 -1.40
N TYR A 257 -17.95 7.29 -0.43
CA TYR A 257 -16.85 8.11 0.02
C TYR A 257 -15.53 7.35 -0.15
N ASP A 258 -14.51 8.09 -0.53
CA ASP A 258 -13.14 7.60 -0.57
C ASP A 258 -12.44 8.08 0.70
N TRP A 259 -11.52 7.29 1.23
CA TRP A 259 -10.73 7.64 2.40
C TRP A 259 -9.31 7.07 2.32
N TYR A 260 -8.39 7.65 3.09
CA TYR A 260 -7.09 7.04 3.34
C TYR A 260 -6.69 7.22 4.80
N LEU A 261 -5.83 6.30 5.24
CA LEU A 261 -5.04 6.46 6.44
C LEU A 261 -3.57 6.30 6.08
N GLU A 262 -2.79 7.31 6.41
CA GLU A 262 -1.34 7.30 6.30
C GLU A 262 -0.72 7.45 7.68
N ILE A 263 0.24 6.59 7.97
CA ILE A 263 1.05 6.64 9.18
C ILE A 263 2.51 6.71 8.74
N VAL A 264 3.17 7.81 9.09
CA VAL A 264 4.59 8.00 8.87
C VAL A 264 5.32 7.76 10.18
N PHE A 265 6.31 6.88 10.13
CA PHE A 265 7.20 6.58 11.24
C PHE A 265 8.50 7.39 11.11
N GLU A 266 9.26 7.47 12.19
CA GLU A 266 10.61 8.04 12.15
C GLU A 266 11.48 7.34 11.09
N GLY A 267 12.33 8.11 10.40
CA GLY A 267 13.09 7.63 9.25
C GLY A 267 12.30 7.64 7.94
N ASP A 268 11.17 8.33 7.89
CA ASP A 268 10.32 8.53 6.70
C ASP A 268 9.81 7.22 6.10
N ILE A 269 9.48 6.28 7.00
CA ILE A 269 8.88 4.98 6.68
C ILE A 269 7.36 5.15 6.67
N ILE A 270 6.71 4.71 5.59
CA ILE A 270 5.32 5.05 5.27
C ILE A 270 4.46 3.78 5.28
N TRP A 271 3.40 3.80 6.09
CA TRP A 271 2.30 2.85 6.01
C TRP A 271 1.08 3.57 5.45
N HIS A 272 0.50 3.05 4.38
CA HIS A 272 -0.61 3.70 3.69
C HIS A 272 -1.66 2.68 3.26
N ILE A 273 -2.92 3.00 3.55
CA ILE A 273 -4.10 2.28 3.09
C ILE A 273 -5.12 3.28 2.57
N PHE A 274 -5.77 2.93 1.47
CA PHE A 274 -6.77 3.74 0.81
C PHE A 274 -8.01 2.87 0.51
N GLY A 275 -9.21 3.41 0.67
CA GLY A 275 -10.45 2.65 0.45
C GLY A 275 -11.53 3.42 -0.31
N TYR A 276 -12.35 2.67 -1.04
CA TYR A 276 -13.51 3.13 -1.81
C TYR A 276 -14.79 2.59 -1.18
N ASN A 277 -15.46 3.42 -0.40
CA ASN A 277 -16.72 3.08 0.27
C ASN A 277 -16.65 1.77 1.08
N ASP A 278 -15.46 1.44 1.56
CA ASP A 278 -15.18 0.19 2.25
C ASP A 278 -14.06 0.38 3.24
N TYR A 279 -14.16 -0.30 4.39
CA TYR A 279 -13.33 -0.04 5.55
C TYR A 279 -12.87 -1.35 6.18
N PRO A 280 -11.74 -1.37 6.90
CA PRO A 280 -11.33 -2.53 7.69
C PRO A 280 -12.35 -2.87 8.78
N ASP A 281 -12.46 -4.15 9.13
CA ASP A 281 -13.49 -4.69 10.03
C ASP A 281 -13.55 -3.98 11.38
N THR A 282 -12.42 -3.47 11.91
CA THR A 282 -12.34 -2.77 13.20
C THR A 282 -12.44 -1.24 13.12
N TYR A 283 -12.60 -0.68 11.92
CA TYR A 283 -12.69 0.77 11.68
C TYR A 283 -13.84 1.44 12.44
N VAL A 284 -15.05 0.89 12.32
CA VAL A 284 -16.25 1.47 12.95
C VAL A 284 -16.13 1.52 14.47
N GLY A 285 -15.51 0.49 15.06
CA GLY A 285 -15.23 0.46 16.50
C GLY A 285 -14.30 1.60 16.93
N LEU A 286 -13.22 1.82 16.17
CA LEU A 286 -12.29 2.93 16.41
C LEU A 286 -13.00 4.28 16.29
N ALA A 287 -13.77 4.48 15.22
CA ALA A 287 -14.48 5.73 14.96
C ALA A 287 -15.47 6.09 16.06
N ARG A 288 -16.24 5.12 16.56
CA ARG A 288 -17.18 5.33 17.67
C ARG A 288 -16.46 5.70 18.97
N GLU A 289 -15.34 5.06 19.29
CA GLU A 289 -14.54 5.42 20.48
C GLU A 289 -13.99 6.85 20.35
N VAL A 290 -13.53 7.25 19.15
CA VAL A 290 -13.11 8.63 18.87
C VAL A 290 -14.26 9.61 19.09
N ILE A 291 -15.48 9.30 18.66
CA ILE A 291 -16.68 10.12 18.91
C ILE A 291 -16.99 10.21 20.40
N GLU A 292 -16.93 9.10 21.14
CA GLU A 292 -17.19 9.10 22.58
C GLU A 292 -16.22 10.00 23.35
N ILE A 293 -14.94 9.98 22.95
CA ILE A 293 -13.89 10.78 23.58
C ILE A 293 -13.98 12.26 23.21
N THR A 294 -14.18 12.56 21.92
CA THR A 294 -14.05 13.92 21.37
C THR A 294 -15.39 14.65 21.24
N GLY A 295 -16.49 13.91 21.20
CA GLY A 295 -17.82 14.40 20.84
C GLY A 295 -17.99 14.71 19.34
N MET A 296 -17.04 14.30 18.49
CA MET A 296 -16.99 14.63 17.06
C MET A 296 -16.76 13.40 16.19
N ASP A 297 -17.45 13.32 15.06
CA ASP A 297 -17.24 12.26 14.06
C ASP A 297 -16.04 12.59 13.16
N LEU A 298 -14.84 12.44 13.71
CA LEU A 298 -13.60 12.78 13.02
C LEU A 298 -13.22 11.76 11.92
N LEU A 299 -13.78 10.55 11.99
CA LEU A 299 -13.56 9.47 11.04
C LEU A 299 -14.79 9.23 10.13
N GLU A 300 -15.74 10.18 10.11
CA GLU A 300 -16.87 10.21 9.16
C GLU A 300 -17.69 8.89 9.15
N VAL A 301 -17.88 8.27 10.31
CA VAL A 301 -18.65 7.02 10.45
C VAL A 301 -20.12 7.21 10.08
N ASP A 302 -20.67 8.41 10.26
CA ASP A 302 -22.05 8.77 9.91
C ASP A 302 -22.29 8.74 8.39
N THR A 303 -21.23 8.61 7.59
CA THR A 303 -21.33 8.43 6.14
C THR A 303 -21.59 6.97 5.73
N ILE A 304 -21.46 6.02 6.65
CA ILE A 304 -21.65 4.58 6.42
C ILE A 304 -23.11 4.21 6.64
N SER A 305 -23.70 3.42 5.74
CA SER A 305 -25.11 2.99 5.86
C SER A 305 -25.35 2.03 7.03
N ASP A 306 -26.53 2.09 7.65
CA ASP A 306 -26.93 1.23 8.78
C ASP A 306 -26.73 -0.27 8.51
N GLY A 307 -27.06 -0.73 7.29
CA GLY A 307 -26.89 -2.13 6.91
C GLY A 307 -25.42 -2.58 6.88
N ASP A 308 -24.51 -1.67 6.51
CA ASP A 308 -23.07 -1.94 6.57
C ASP A 308 -22.54 -1.86 8.00
N LEU A 309 -23.07 -0.96 8.83
CA LEU A 309 -22.71 -0.85 10.26
C LEU A 309 -23.00 -2.16 11.01
N GLU A 310 -24.11 -2.84 10.74
CA GLU A 310 -24.42 -4.15 11.36
C GLU A 310 -23.36 -5.22 11.03
N LEU A 311 -22.82 -5.21 9.80
CA LEU A 311 -21.76 -6.14 9.39
C LEU A 311 -20.43 -5.79 10.06
N PHE A 312 -20.07 -4.51 10.11
CA PHE A 312 -18.88 -4.05 10.83
C PHE A 312 -18.94 -4.41 12.31
N ASP A 313 -20.10 -4.26 12.94
CA ASP A 313 -20.29 -4.64 14.34
C ASP A 313 -20.09 -6.14 14.56
N LYS A 314 -20.54 -6.97 13.62
CA LYS A 314 -20.29 -8.41 13.70
C LYS A 314 -18.79 -8.74 13.58
N PHE A 315 -18.15 -8.34 12.48
CA PHE A 315 -16.77 -8.76 12.18
C PHE A 315 -15.73 -8.05 13.06
N GLY A 316 -15.92 -6.76 13.34
CA GLY A 316 -15.05 -5.99 14.23
C GLY A 316 -15.06 -6.53 15.66
N ASN A 317 -16.24 -6.85 16.21
CA ASN A 317 -16.32 -7.44 17.55
C ASN A 317 -15.70 -8.85 17.61
N GLU A 318 -15.85 -9.66 16.56
CA GLU A 318 -15.15 -10.94 16.47
C GLU A 318 -13.63 -10.76 16.48
N LYS A 319 -13.10 -9.70 15.84
CA LYS A 319 -11.64 -9.43 15.80
C LYS A 319 -11.09 -8.86 17.10
N ILE A 320 -11.85 -8.02 17.78
CA ILE A 320 -11.42 -7.37 19.03
C ILE A 320 -11.60 -8.31 20.22
N ASN A 321 -12.70 -9.07 20.26
CA ASN A 321 -13.05 -9.92 21.41
C ASN A 321 -12.77 -11.42 21.19
N GLY A 322 -12.55 -11.84 19.95
CA GLY A 322 -12.16 -13.22 19.63
C GLY A 322 -10.65 -13.38 19.72
N ASN A 323 -10.21 -14.18 20.70
CA ASN A 323 -8.86 -14.73 20.76
C ASN A 323 -8.69 -15.88 19.76
#